data_AF-A0A432F3S5-F1
#
_entry.id   AF-A0A432F3S5-F1
#
_cell.length_a   1.000
_cell.length_b   1.000
_cell.length_c   1.000
_cell.angle_alpha   90.00
_cell.angle_beta   90.00
_cell.angle_gamma   90.00
#
_symmetry.space_group_name_H-M   'P 1'
#
loop_
_entity.id
_entity.type
_entity.pdbx_description
1 polymer ?
#
loop_
_entity_poly.entity_id
_entity_poly.type
_entity_poly.pdbx_seq_one_letter_code
_entity_poly.pdbx_strand_id
1 'polypeptide(L)'
;MEDKQYEMIGSDGEQYGPFTIQQLQDTLSQDRANAQTQIRETGTEAWQPLGQVLGNQSIENFSEYREAILTGNRRLDVGLAFSQGSELFKAHMGILIGSFLLFMLLIMATASVPFIGSCVQITLQGPLTGGFFILILNLVRTGAASIGDLFKGFESFGGLFLVTLAQTLIVTLVILPGVALMIGGFVMEVDFGDLEGQNEEAVLKALGAGLLHPLTILGFLSMILLSIISYTLIFFPLPLLADRKLGFGEAFGLGFQVSKRNFFPIFKLIIIGSLVMAVSLIPCGLGLIFAGPWFYAVMAQAYEQMFSPSSVALQSEE
;
A
#
# COMPACT_ATOMS: atom_id res chain seq x y z
N MET A 1 -0.03 -3.47 -32.77
CA MET A 1 -1.25 -3.12 -32.01
C MET A 1 -1.39 -1.62 -32.20
N GLU A 2 -2.55 -1.13 -32.63
CA GLU A 2 -2.75 0.31 -32.86
C GLU A 2 -2.57 1.06 -31.53
N ASP A 3 -1.78 2.13 -31.54
CA ASP A 3 -1.61 3.00 -30.37
C ASP A 3 -2.97 3.57 -29.98
N LYS A 4 -3.35 3.36 -28.71
CA LYS A 4 -4.61 3.88 -28.16
C LYS A 4 -4.69 5.39 -28.38
N GLN A 5 -5.78 5.82 -29.00
CA GLN A 5 -6.08 7.21 -29.29
C GLN A 5 -7.05 7.77 -28.24
N TYR A 6 -6.90 9.05 -27.93
CA TYR A 6 -7.70 9.73 -26.91
C TYR A 6 -8.28 11.04 -27.44
N GLU A 7 -9.47 11.37 -26.97
CA GLU A 7 -10.09 12.68 -27.18
C GLU A 7 -10.00 13.45 -25.85
N MET A 8 -9.75 14.76 -25.91
CA MET A 8 -9.64 15.64 -24.76
C MET A 8 -10.60 16.83 -24.85
N ILE A 9 -11.08 17.32 -23.72
CA ILE A 9 -11.83 18.58 -23.63
C ILE A 9 -10.85 19.69 -23.26
N GLY A 10 -10.75 20.70 -24.12
CA GLY A 10 -9.94 21.90 -23.87
C GLY A 10 -10.50 22.77 -22.74
N SER A 11 -9.71 23.73 -22.27
CA SER A 11 -10.16 24.71 -21.26
C SER A 11 -11.28 25.64 -21.75
N ASP A 12 -11.48 25.70 -23.07
CA ASP A 12 -12.58 26.37 -23.75
C ASP A 12 -13.86 25.52 -23.88
N GLY A 13 -13.82 24.26 -23.44
CA GLY A 13 -14.94 23.34 -23.51
C GLY A 13 -15.11 22.64 -24.86
N GLU A 14 -14.23 22.90 -25.83
CA GLU A 14 -14.24 22.25 -27.14
C GLU A 14 -13.53 20.88 -27.08
N GLN A 15 -13.95 19.95 -27.95
CA GLN A 15 -13.37 18.62 -28.03
C GLN A 15 -12.24 18.58 -29.06
N TYR A 16 -11.07 18.08 -28.64
CA TYR A 16 -9.88 17.94 -29.45
C TYR A 16 -9.43 16.48 -29.51
N GLY A 17 -8.77 16.10 -30.60
CA GLY A 17 -8.20 14.77 -30.81
C GLY A 17 -8.44 14.25 -32.22
N PRO A 18 -8.10 12.98 -32.49
CA PRO A 18 -7.48 12.02 -31.57
C PRO A 18 -6.00 12.35 -31.27
N PHE A 19 -5.59 12.12 -30.02
CA PHE A 19 -4.20 12.25 -29.54
C PHE A 19 -3.64 10.92 -29.06
N THR A 20 -2.33 10.74 -29.23
CA THR A 20 -1.59 9.68 -28.53
C THR A 20 -1.30 10.08 -27.08
N ILE A 21 -0.93 9.10 -26.26
CA ILE A 21 -0.49 9.34 -24.88
C ILE A 21 0.70 10.31 -24.81
N GLN A 22 1.68 10.20 -25.71
CA GLN A 22 2.83 11.10 -25.75
C GLN A 22 2.41 12.54 -26.05
N GLN A 23 1.48 12.74 -26.99
CA GLN A 23 0.96 14.07 -27.30
C GLN A 23 0.22 14.68 -26.11
N LEU A 24 -0.51 13.87 -25.34
CA LEU A 24 -1.16 14.32 -24.12
C LEU A 24 -0.16 14.69 -23.01
N GLN A 25 0.96 13.96 -22.89
CA GLN A 25 2.06 14.33 -21.98
C GLN A 25 2.71 15.66 -22.38
N ASP A 26 2.97 15.85 -23.67
CA ASP A 26 3.51 17.11 -24.21
C ASP A 26 2.56 18.29 -24.00
N THR A 27 1.25 18.05 -24.08
CA THR A 27 0.24 19.09 -23.84
C THR A 27 0.19 19.48 -22.37
N LEU A 28 0.42 18.53 -21.47
CA LEU A 28 0.50 18.76 -20.02
C LEU A 28 1.81 19.44 -19.60
N SER A 29 2.94 19.10 -20.23
CA SER A 29 4.24 19.75 -19.97
C SER A 29 4.28 21.21 -20.46
N GLN A 30 3.43 21.55 -21.43
CA GLN A 30 3.34 22.90 -22.00
C GLN A 30 2.23 23.77 -21.36
N ASP A 31 1.68 23.36 -20.22
CA ASP A 31 0.57 24.03 -19.52
C ASP A 31 -0.70 24.25 -20.37
N ARG A 32 -0.83 23.55 -21.50
CA ARG A 32 -2.01 23.61 -22.38
C ARG A 32 -3.14 22.72 -21.87
N ALA A 33 -2.82 21.74 -21.05
CA ALA A 33 -3.74 20.89 -20.30
C ALA A 33 -3.21 20.73 -18.87
N ASN A 34 -4.10 20.47 -17.93
CA ASN A 34 -3.75 20.12 -16.55
C ASN A 34 -4.23 18.70 -16.19
N ALA A 35 -3.90 18.22 -14.99
CA ALA A 35 -4.28 16.88 -14.51
C ALA A 35 -5.81 16.65 -14.44
N GLN A 36 -6.63 17.70 -14.42
CA GLN A 36 -8.10 17.64 -14.41
C GLN A 36 -8.74 17.55 -15.79
N THR A 37 -7.97 17.87 -16.84
CA THR A 37 -8.44 17.89 -18.23
C THR A 37 -9.12 16.58 -18.55
N GLN A 38 -10.38 16.63 -18.97
CA GLN A 38 -11.14 15.41 -19.24
C GLN A 38 -10.66 14.79 -20.54
N ILE A 39 -10.33 13.50 -20.50
CA ILE A 39 -10.01 12.71 -21.67
C ILE A 39 -10.84 11.43 -21.71
N ARG A 40 -11.03 10.86 -22.89
CA ARG A 40 -11.62 9.53 -23.07
C ARG A 40 -10.87 8.77 -24.16
N GLU A 41 -10.84 7.45 -24.06
CA GLU A 41 -10.30 6.60 -25.13
C GLU A 41 -11.27 6.65 -26.31
N THR A 42 -10.75 6.88 -27.53
CA THR A 42 -11.57 7.03 -28.73
C THR A 42 -12.46 5.79 -28.91
N GLY A 43 -13.78 6.00 -28.93
CA GLY A 43 -14.78 4.93 -29.00
C GLY A 43 -15.37 4.49 -27.65
N THR A 44 -14.97 5.12 -26.54
CA THR A 44 -15.59 4.94 -25.22
C THR A 44 -16.44 6.15 -24.82
N GLU A 45 -17.42 5.96 -23.94
CA GLU A 45 -18.29 7.06 -23.45
C GLU A 45 -17.78 7.72 -22.15
N ALA A 46 -16.90 7.04 -21.42
CA ALA A 46 -16.47 7.45 -20.09
C ALA A 46 -15.31 8.45 -20.14
N TRP A 47 -15.57 9.68 -19.70
CA TRP A 47 -14.54 10.70 -19.47
C TRP A 47 -13.81 10.45 -18.14
N GLN A 48 -12.50 10.63 -18.16
CA GLN A 48 -11.62 10.52 -17.01
C GLN A 48 -10.55 11.62 -17.02
N PRO A 49 -10.09 12.11 -15.86
CA PRO A 49 -9.03 13.12 -15.80
C PRO A 49 -7.73 12.65 -16.44
N LEU A 50 -7.06 13.52 -17.18
CA LEU A 50 -5.80 13.25 -17.86
C LEU A 50 -4.72 12.73 -16.89
N GLY A 51 -4.62 13.34 -15.71
CA GLY A 51 -3.66 12.91 -14.69
C GLY A 51 -3.88 11.47 -14.21
N GLN A 52 -5.11 10.96 -14.30
CA GLN A 52 -5.42 9.58 -13.95
C GLN A 52 -4.85 8.60 -14.98
N VAL A 53 -4.94 8.93 -16.28
CA VAL A 53 -4.41 8.07 -17.36
C VAL A 53 -2.89 8.15 -17.42
N LEU A 54 -2.32 9.34 -17.30
CA LEU A 54 -0.86 9.53 -17.25
C LEU A 54 -0.24 8.88 -16.00
N GLY A 55 -0.96 8.90 -14.88
CA GLY A 55 -0.53 8.24 -13.65
C GLY A 55 -0.54 6.71 -13.75
N ASN A 56 -1.56 6.15 -14.39
CA ASN A 56 -1.79 4.70 -14.47
C ASN A 56 -1.20 4.05 -15.74
N GLN A 57 -0.17 4.65 -16.33
CA GLN A 57 0.45 4.13 -17.54
C GLN A 57 1.23 2.84 -17.24
N SER A 58 0.99 1.82 -18.07
CA SER A 58 1.90 0.70 -18.20
C SER A 58 3.25 1.24 -18.68
N ILE A 59 4.30 0.93 -17.94
CA ILE A 59 5.66 1.31 -18.34
C ILE A 59 6.06 0.46 -19.56
N GLU A 60 6.11 1.08 -20.74
CA GLU A 60 6.49 0.40 -22.00
C GLU A 60 7.95 -0.08 -21.98
N ASN A 61 8.85 0.75 -21.44
CA ASN A 61 10.26 0.41 -21.25
C ASN A 61 10.64 0.35 -19.78
N PHE A 62 10.43 -0.81 -19.15
CA PHE A 62 10.74 -1.01 -17.74
C PHE A 62 12.23 -0.78 -17.42
N SER A 63 13.13 -1.08 -18.35
CA SER A 63 14.57 -0.93 -18.12
C SER A 63 14.98 0.52 -17.91
N GLU A 64 14.46 1.42 -18.75
CA GLU A 64 14.69 2.86 -18.69
C GLU A 64 14.03 3.47 -17.46
N TYR A 65 12.78 3.11 -17.17
CA TYR A 65 12.10 3.54 -15.94
C TYR A 65 12.88 3.12 -14.70
N ARG A 66 13.28 1.84 -14.62
CA ARG A 66 14.07 1.32 -13.50
C ARG A 66 15.38 2.08 -13.35
N GLU A 67 16.08 2.34 -14.46
CA GLU A 67 17.31 3.12 -14.44
C GLU A 67 17.06 4.52 -13.90
N ALA A 68 16.08 5.26 -14.43
CA ALA A 68 15.73 6.61 -13.96
C ALA A 68 15.39 6.68 -12.47
N ILE A 69 14.62 5.71 -11.94
CA ILE A 69 14.31 5.63 -10.50
C ILE A 69 15.59 5.40 -9.68
N LEU A 70 16.47 4.50 -10.14
CA LEU A 70 17.67 4.11 -9.40
C LEU A 70 18.80 5.14 -9.52
N THR A 71 18.94 5.85 -10.64
CA THR A 71 19.95 6.91 -10.82
C THR A 71 19.55 8.19 -10.11
N GLY A 72 18.25 8.51 -10.06
CA GLY A 72 17.73 9.66 -9.30
C GLY A 72 18.04 9.61 -7.80
N ASN A 73 18.41 8.43 -7.25
CA ASN A 73 18.91 8.25 -5.89
C ASN A 73 18.11 9.00 -4.80
N ARG A 74 16.78 9.04 -4.97
CA ARG A 74 15.88 9.79 -4.11
C ARG A 74 15.91 9.27 -2.68
N ARG A 75 15.85 10.20 -1.73
CA ARG A 75 15.69 9.90 -0.32
C ARG A 75 14.28 10.28 0.12
N LEU A 76 13.61 9.34 0.79
CA LEU A 76 12.28 9.58 1.32
C LEU A 76 12.33 10.64 2.43
N ASP A 77 11.56 11.71 2.26
CA ASP A 77 11.30 12.68 3.32
C ASP A 77 10.05 12.25 4.10
N VAL A 78 10.31 11.67 5.27
CA VAL A 78 9.28 11.17 6.18
C VAL A 78 8.39 12.31 6.69
N GLY A 79 8.95 13.47 6.99
CA GLY A 79 8.19 14.61 7.52
C GLY A 79 7.24 15.16 6.46
N LEU A 80 7.73 15.27 5.23
CA LEU A 80 6.91 15.68 4.08
C LEU A 80 5.79 14.68 3.80
N ALA A 81 6.07 13.36 3.85
CA ALA A 81 5.07 12.32 3.64
C ALA A 81 3.94 12.39 4.69
N PHE A 82 4.27 12.58 5.97
CA PHE A 82 3.27 12.77 7.03
C PHE A 82 2.49 14.07 6.87
N SER A 83 3.16 15.17 6.53
CA SER A 83 2.52 16.47 6.34
C SER A 83 1.53 16.42 5.18
N GLN A 84 1.99 16.06 3.98
CA GLN A 84 1.16 15.98 2.78
C GLN A 84 0.08 14.90 2.88
N GLY A 85 0.38 13.76 3.51
CA GLY A 85 -0.62 12.71 3.74
C GLY A 85 -1.73 13.17 4.69
N SER A 86 -1.37 13.96 5.71
CA SER A 86 -2.34 14.55 6.63
C SER A 86 -3.21 15.61 5.96
N GLU A 87 -2.63 16.47 5.13
CA GLU A 87 -3.40 17.47 4.37
C GLU A 87 -4.33 16.82 3.35
N LEU A 88 -3.85 15.81 2.62
CA LEU A 88 -4.70 15.02 1.70
C LEU A 88 -5.87 14.37 2.44
N PHE A 89 -5.60 13.78 3.61
CA PHE A 89 -6.63 13.16 4.42
C PHE A 89 -7.70 14.17 4.85
N LYS A 90 -7.29 15.33 5.38
CA LYS A 90 -8.21 16.40 5.80
C LYS A 90 -9.03 16.96 4.64
N ALA A 91 -8.41 17.14 3.47
CA ALA A 91 -9.09 17.66 2.28
C ALA A 91 -10.13 16.70 1.72
N HIS A 92 -9.91 15.38 1.84
CA HIS A 92 -10.73 14.35 1.23
C HIS A 92 -11.26 13.30 2.23
N MET A 93 -11.54 13.72 3.48
CA MET A 93 -11.95 12.80 4.56
C MET A 93 -13.14 11.92 4.18
N GLY A 94 -14.17 12.50 3.54
CA GLY A 94 -15.41 11.78 3.23
C GLY A 94 -15.19 10.57 2.33
N ILE A 95 -14.49 10.76 1.20
CA ILE A 95 -14.21 9.66 0.27
C ILE A 95 -13.18 8.67 0.84
N LEU A 96 -12.16 9.15 1.56
CA LEU A 96 -11.14 8.26 2.14
C LEU A 96 -11.74 7.37 3.24
N ILE A 97 -12.52 7.93 4.16
CA ILE A 97 -13.21 7.17 5.21
C ILE A 97 -14.27 6.25 4.59
N GLY A 98 -15.09 6.75 3.65
CA GLY A 98 -16.13 5.95 2.99
C GLY A 98 -15.56 4.74 2.26
N SER A 99 -14.52 4.93 1.46
CA SER A 99 -13.82 3.85 0.77
C SER A 99 -13.09 2.91 1.72
N PHE A 100 -12.50 3.42 2.81
CA PHE A 100 -11.85 2.58 3.81
C PHE A 100 -12.83 1.72 4.61
N LEU A 101 -14.02 2.25 4.93
CA LEU A 101 -15.09 1.48 5.57
C LEU A 101 -15.60 0.38 4.62
N LEU A 102 -15.77 0.67 3.34
CA LEU A 102 -16.10 -0.34 2.33
C LEU A 102 -15.00 -1.41 2.22
N PHE A 103 -13.74 -0.99 2.16
CA PHE A 103 -12.58 -1.88 2.20
C PHE A 103 -12.61 -2.81 3.43
N MET A 104 -12.79 -2.25 4.64
CA MET A 104 -12.89 -3.01 5.89
C MET A 104 -14.06 -3.98 5.88
N LEU A 105 -15.24 -3.54 5.43
CA LEU A 105 -16.44 -4.37 5.33
C LEU A 105 -16.21 -5.58 4.42
N LEU A 106 -15.59 -5.39 3.26
CA LEU A 106 -15.29 -6.46 2.32
C LEU A 106 -14.30 -7.47 2.91
N ILE A 107 -13.24 -7.00 3.58
CA ILE A 107 -12.28 -7.89 4.25
C ILE A 107 -12.96 -8.66 5.40
N MET A 108 -13.76 -7.99 6.24
CA MET A 108 -14.49 -8.64 7.34
C MET A 108 -15.51 -9.66 6.85
N ALA A 109 -16.23 -9.37 5.77
CA ALA A 109 -17.18 -10.31 5.16
C ALA A 109 -16.49 -11.61 4.74
N THR A 110 -15.28 -11.53 4.18
CA THR A 110 -14.51 -12.72 3.77
C THR A 110 -13.99 -13.54 4.96
N ALA A 111 -13.69 -12.89 6.09
CA ALA A 111 -13.26 -13.56 7.31
C ALA A 111 -14.37 -14.38 7.99
N SER A 112 -15.64 -14.10 7.70
CA SER A 112 -16.80 -14.79 8.29
C SER A 112 -17.06 -16.19 7.73
N VAL A 113 -16.36 -16.60 6.65
CA VAL A 113 -16.53 -17.89 5.99
C VAL A 113 -15.48 -18.90 6.52
N PRO A 114 -15.85 -19.91 7.32
CA PRO A 114 -14.90 -20.88 7.88
C PRO A 114 -14.22 -21.73 6.79
N PHE A 115 -12.94 -22.11 7.01
CA PHE A 115 -12.09 -22.98 6.18
C PHE A 115 -11.76 -22.50 4.74
N ILE A 116 -12.67 -21.81 4.07
CA ILE A 116 -12.45 -21.15 2.77
C ILE A 116 -11.86 -19.73 2.96
N GLY A 117 -12.12 -19.13 4.12
CA GLY A 117 -11.75 -17.75 4.45
C GLY A 117 -10.27 -17.43 4.33
N SER A 118 -9.34 -18.30 4.76
CA SER A 118 -7.92 -17.94 4.78
C SER A 118 -7.30 -17.76 3.38
N CYS A 119 -7.67 -18.63 2.43
CA CYS A 119 -7.21 -18.50 1.05
C CYS A 119 -7.95 -17.36 0.33
N VAL A 120 -9.27 -17.27 0.50
CA VAL A 120 -10.11 -16.22 -0.09
C VAL A 120 -9.71 -14.83 0.42
N GLN A 121 -9.32 -14.70 1.69
CA GLN A 121 -8.89 -13.45 2.30
C GLN A 121 -7.60 -12.94 1.65
N ILE A 122 -6.60 -13.80 1.45
CA ILE A 122 -5.36 -13.42 0.73
C ILE A 122 -5.70 -13.03 -0.72
N THR A 123 -6.63 -13.75 -1.35
CA THR A 123 -7.08 -13.49 -2.72
C THR A 123 -7.71 -12.10 -2.90
N LEU A 124 -8.50 -11.63 -1.93
CA LEU A 124 -9.15 -10.31 -2.00
C LEU A 124 -8.29 -9.17 -1.44
N GLN A 125 -7.41 -9.46 -0.47
CA GLN A 125 -6.61 -8.43 0.20
C GLN A 125 -5.72 -7.65 -0.76
N GLY A 126 -5.03 -8.33 -1.67
CA GLY A 126 -4.13 -7.68 -2.65
C GLY A 126 -4.85 -6.71 -3.57
N PRO A 127 -5.84 -7.16 -4.37
CA PRO A 127 -6.63 -6.30 -5.23
C PRO A 127 -7.29 -5.14 -4.50
N LEU A 128 -7.87 -5.37 -3.32
CA LEU A 128 -8.52 -4.31 -2.55
C LEU A 128 -7.53 -3.28 -2.00
N THR A 129 -6.38 -3.73 -1.50
CA THR A 129 -5.31 -2.82 -1.02
C THR A 129 -4.73 -2.02 -2.18
N GLY A 130 -4.48 -2.67 -3.33
CA GLY A 130 -3.99 -2.00 -4.53
C GLY A 130 -5.00 -0.99 -5.08
N GLY A 131 -6.29 -1.33 -5.12
CA GLY A 131 -7.34 -0.40 -5.50
C GLY A 131 -7.50 0.77 -4.54
N PHE A 132 -7.33 0.56 -3.24
CA PHE A 132 -7.31 1.66 -2.28
C PHE A 132 -6.11 2.58 -2.49
N PHE A 133 -4.93 2.03 -2.81
CA PHE A 133 -3.77 2.82 -3.24
C PHE A 133 -4.07 3.61 -4.52
N ILE A 134 -4.65 2.99 -5.56
CA ILE A 134 -5.02 3.68 -6.81
C ILE A 134 -5.97 4.85 -6.53
N LEU A 135 -7.00 4.63 -5.69
CA LEU A 135 -7.94 5.68 -5.29
C LEU A 135 -7.21 6.86 -4.64
N ILE A 136 -6.30 6.59 -3.69
CA ILE A 136 -5.55 7.64 -3.01
C ILE A 136 -4.59 8.33 -3.97
N LEU A 137 -3.91 7.60 -4.85
CA LEU A 137 -3.00 8.18 -5.84
C LEU A 137 -3.75 9.06 -6.86
N ASN A 138 -4.98 8.70 -7.22
CA ASN A 138 -5.86 9.56 -7.99
C ASN A 138 -6.13 10.86 -7.22
N LEU A 139 -6.48 10.80 -5.93
CA LEU A 139 -6.63 12.02 -5.12
C LEU A 139 -5.32 12.84 -5.03
N VAL A 140 -4.16 12.21 -4.94
CA VAL A 140 -2.88 12.92 -4.90
C VAL A 140 -2.60 13.66 -6.21
N ARG A 141 -2.86 13.02 -7.36
CA ARG A 141 -2.50 13.53 -8.69
C ARG A 141 -3.55 14.43 -9.30
N THR A 142 -4.83 14.16 -9.01
CA THR A 142 -5.97 14.83 -9.62
C THR A 142 -6.94 15.43 -8.60
N GLY A 143 -6.80 15.22 -7.28
CA GLY A 143 -7.78 15.76 -6.32
C GLY A 143 -9.21 15.23 -6.49
N ALA A 144 -9.45 14.28 -7.40
CA ALA A 144 -10.74 13.71 -7.70
C ALA A 144 -10.60 12.20 -7.86
N ALA A 145 -11.38 11.44 -7.07
CA ALA A 145 -11.45 10.00 -7.17
C ALA A 145 -12.89 9.54 -6.94
N SER A 146 -13.17 8.30 -7.31
CA SER A 146 -14.47 7.66 -7.08
C SER A 146 -14.32 6.49 -6.11
N ILE A 147 -15.36 6.16 -5.35
CA ILE A 147 -15.36 4.94 -4.52
C ILE A 147 -15.16 3.68 -5.40
N GLY A 148 -15.62 3.72 -6.65
CA GLY A 148 -15.39 2.67 -7.64
C GLY A 148 -13.92 2.40 -7.92
N ASP A 149 -13.03 3.37 -7.68
CA ASP A 149 -11.58 3.21 -7.86
C ASP A 149 -11.00 2.14 -6.93
N LEU A 150 -11.66 1.86 -5.78
CA LEU A 150 -11.31 0.75 -4.89
C LEU A 150 -11.29 -0.60 -5.61
N PHE A 151 -12.11 -0.77 -6.66
CA PHE A 151 -12.18 -2.01 -7.41
C PHE A 151 -11.22 -2.06 -8.60
N LYS A 152 -10.52 -0.97 -8.94
CA LYS A 152 -9.54 -0.96 -10.05
C LYS A 152 -8.37 -1.92 -9.82
N GLY A 153 -8.04 -2.24 -8.57
CA GLY A 153 -7.02 -3.26 -8.27
C GLY A 153 -7.39 -4.66 -8.80
N PHE A 154 -8.67 -4.96 -9.04
CA PHE A 154 -9.05 -6.24 -9.65
C PHE A 154 -8.67 -6.34 -11.13
N GLU A 155 -8.38 -5.24 -11.82
CA GLU A 155 -7.84 -5.28 -13.19
C GLU A 155 -6.46 -5.97 -13.25
N SER A 156 -5.66 -5.84 -12.18
CA SER A 156 -4.35 -6.46 -12.02
C SER A 156 -4.35 -7.56 -10.97
N PHE A 157 -5.47 -8.28 -10.86
CA PHE A 157 -5.71 -9.29 -9.82
C PHE A 157 -4.56 -10.28 -9.67
N GLY A 158 -4.10 -10.90 -10.77
CA GLY A 158 -3.05 -11.93 -10.71
C GLY A 158 -1.73 -11.40 -10.14
N GLY A 159 -1.32 -10.19 -10.57
CA GLY A 159 -0.11 -9.55 -10.08
C GLY A 159 -0.22 -9.16 -8.60
N LEU A 160 -1.31 -8.49 -8.21
CA LEU A 160 -1.51 -8.05 -6.83
C LEU A 160 -1.68 -9.23 -5.86
N PHE A 161 -2.38 -10.29 -6.28
CA PHE A 161 -2.48 -11.53 -5.52
C PHE A 161 -1.09 -12.14 -5.28
N LEU A 162 -0.27 -12.27 -6.33
CA LEU A 162 1.08 -12.83 -6.20
C LEU A 162 1.98 -11.98 -5.30
N VAL A 163 1.90 -10.65 -5.38
CA VAL A 163 2.64 -9.75 -4.49
C VAL A 163 2.21 -9.96 -3.04
N THR A 164 0.91 -9.94 -2.74
CA THR A 164 0.44 -10.15 -1.35
C THR A 164 0.72 -11.55 -0.83
N LEU A 165 0.62 -12.57 -1.68
CA LEU A 165 0.97 -13.94 -1.31
C LEU A 165 2.47 -14.03 -0.98
N ALA A 166 3.33 -13.48 -1.83
CA ALA A 166 4.77 -13.43 -1.58
C ALA A 166 5.10 -12.66 -0.29
N GLN A 167 4.50 -11.48 -0.08
CA GLN A 167 4.69 -10.69 1.14
C GLN A 167 4.28 -11.48 2.39
N THR A 168 3.11 -12.13 2.35
CA THR A 168 2.59 -12.94 3.48
C THR A 168 3.50 -14.13 3.78
N LEU A 169 3.94 -14.86 2.75
CA LEU A 169 4.85 -16.00 2.91
C LEU A 169 6.22 -15.57 3.44
N ILE A 170 6.77 -14.47 2.92
CA ILE A 170 8.06 -13.93 3.37
C ILE A 170 7.98 -13.51 4.84
N VAL A 171 6.96 -12.74 5.22
CA VAL A 171 6.77 -12.31 6.62
C VAL A 171 6.58 -13.53 7.52
N THR A 172 5.73 -14.48 7.13
CA THR A 172 5.47 -15.71 7.90
C THR A 172 6.76 -16.50 8.12
N LEU A 173 7.54 -16.74 7.07
CA LEU A 173 8.82 -17.47 7.16
C LEU A 173 9.81 -16.75 8.09
N VAL A 174 9.90 -15.43 7.96
CA VAL A 174 10.83 -14.59 8.73
C VAL A 174 10.49 -14.56 10.21
N ILE A 175 9.21 -14.65 10.58
CA ILE A 175 8.80 -14.65 11.99
C ILE A 175 8.90 -16.02 12.69
N LEU A 176 9.04 -17.13 11.95
CA LEU A 176 9.06 -18.49 12.51
C LEU A 176 10.08 -18.68 13.65
N PRO A 177 11.33 -18.17 13.59
CA PRO A 177 12.26 -18.30 14.70
C PRO A 177 11.75 -17.61 15.98
N GLY A 178 11.10 -16.46 15.86
CA GLY A 178 10.49 -15.76 16.99
C GLY A 178 9.32 -16.55 17.58
N VAL A 179 8.47 -17.13 16.72
CA VAL A 179 7.36 -18.01 17.15
C VAL A 179 7.90 -19.26 17.85
N ALA A 180 8.96 -19.89 17.33
CA ALA A 180 9.57 -21.07 17.93
C ALA A 180 10.15 -20.77 19.32
N LEU A 181 10.84 -19.64 19.47
CA LEU A 181 11.32 -19.18 20.78
C LEU A 181 10.17 -18.88 21.74
N MET A 182 9.09 -18.27 21.24
CA MET A 182 7.92 -17.94 22.03
C MET A 182 7.24 -19.20 22.58
N ILE A 183 6.99 -20.18 21.72
CA ILE A 183 6.38 -21.46 22.10
C ILE A 183 7.33 -22.23 23.02
N GLY A 184 8.61 -22.33 22.68
CA GLY A 184 9.61 -23.05 23.46
C GLY A 184 9.78 -22.48 24.87
N GLY A 185 9.81 -21.16 25.00
CA GLY A 185 9.84 -20.50 26.31
C GLY A 185 8.59 -20.76 27.13
N PHE A 186 7.41 -20.76 26.50
CA PHE A 186 6.15 -20.98 27.19
C PHE A 186 6.03 -22.40 27.74
N VAL A 187 6.34 -23.42 26.92
CA VAL A 187 6.20 -24.83 27.31
C VAL A 187 7.30 -25.32 28.26
N MET A 188 8.40 -24.57 28.43
CA MET A 188 9.40 -24.85 29.47
C MET A 188 8.87 -24.54 30.87
N GLU A 189 7.99 -23.55 30.99
CA GLU A 189 7.43 -23.10 32.26
C GLU A 189 6.05 -23.76 32.53
N VAL A 190 5.28 -24.02 31.47
CA VAL A 190 3.90 -24.53 31.57
C VAL A 190 3.82 -25.97 31.09
N ASP A 191 3.65 -26.90 32.04
CA ASP A 191 3.21 -28.26 31.74
C ASP A 191 1.68 -28.32 31.77
N PHE A 192 1.06 -28.56 30.61
CA PHE A 192 -0.39 -28.65 30.50
C PHE A 192 -0.99 -29.87 31.22
N GLY A 193 -0.21 -30.93 31.46
CA GLY A 193 -0.66 -32.08 32.24
C GLY A 193 -0.90 -31.72 33.71
N ASP A 194 -0.06 -30.84 34.26
CA ASP A 194 -0.17 -30.40 35.67
C ASP A 194 -1.35 -29.45 35.91
N LEU A 195 -1.94 -28.90 34.83
CA LEU A 195 -3.10 -28.01 34.88
C LEU A 195 -4.44 -28.75 34.91
N GLU A 196 -4.45 -30.03 34.55
CA GLU A 196 -5.70 -30.80 34.49
C GLU A 196 -6.26 -31.01 35.91
N GLY A 197 -7.50 -30.57 36.13
CA GLY A 197 -8.15 -30.64 37.45
C GLY A 197 -7.73 -29.58 38.47
N GLN A 198 -6.87 -28.63 38.08
CA GLN A 198 -6.51 -27.47 38.91
C GLN A 198 -7.62 -26.41 38.95
N ASN A 199 -7.60 -25.56 39.98
CA ASN A 199 -8.49 -24.40 40.04
C ASN A 199 -8.02 -23.28 39.08
N GLU A 200 -8.95 -22.39 38.72
CA GLU A 200 -8.69 -21.29 37.77
C GLU A 200 -7.50 -20.40 38.18
N GLU A 201 -7.30 -20.20 39.49
CA GLU A 201 -6.20 -19.38 40.00
C GLU A 201 -4.83 -20.00 39.72
N ALA A 202 -4.67 -21.32 39.93
CA ALA A 202 -3.42 -22.01 39.64
C ALA A 202 -3.13 -22.03 38.13
N VAL A 203 -4.17 -22.25 37.31
CA VAL A 203 -4.07 -22.18 35.85
C VAL A 203 -3.60 -20.79 35.41
N LEU A 204 -4.25 -19.72 35.88
CA LEU A 204 -3.88 -18.35 35.51
C LEU A 204 -2.45 -18.00 35.92
N LYS A 205 -2.00 -18.45 37.10
CA LYS A 205 -0.62 -18.25 37.57
C LYS A 205 0.40 -18.95 36.67
N ALA A 206 0.15 -20.22 36.31
CA ALA A 206 1.04 -20.96 35.42
C ALA A 206 1.12 -20.32 34.03
N LEU A 207 -0.02 -19.98 33.42
CA LEU A 207 -0.05 -19.28 32.13
C LEU A 207 0.68 -17.93 32.22
N GLY A 208 0.49 -17.18 33.30
CA GLY A 208 1.19 -15.92 33.56
C GLY A 208 2.70 -16.09 33.65
N ALA A 209 3.18 -17.13 34.35
CA ALA A 209 4.60 -17.47 34.42
C ALA A 209 5.16 -17.79 33.04
N GLY A 210 4.46 -18.60 32.24
CA GLY A 210 4.87 -18.93 30.87
C GLY A 210 4.94 -17.72 29.94
N LEU A 211 3.99 -16.78 30.05
CA LEU A 211 4.01 -15.52 29.30
C LEU A 211 5.16 -14.59 29.70
N LEU A 212 5.51 -14.58 30.99
CA LEU A 212 6.60 -13.76 31.52
C LEU A 212 7.98 -14.43 31.40
N HIS A 213 8.04 -15.68 30.95
CA HIS A 213 9.29 -16.39 30.76
C HIS A 213 10.20 -15.64 29.77
N PRO A 214 11.51 -15.42 30.06
CA PRO A 214 12.38 -14.58 29.25
C PRO A 214 12.47 -14.98 27.76
N LEU A 215 12.47 -16.29 27.47
CA LEU A 215 12.45 -16.78 26.08
C LEU A 215 11.14 -16.47 25.36
N THR A 216 10.01 -16.47 26.08
CA THR A 216 8.69 -16.12 25.54
C THR A 216 8.67 -14.65 25.13
N ILE A 217 9.13 -13.77 26.02
CA ILE A 217 9.26 -12.33 25.77
C ILE A 217 10.22 -12.08 24.61
N LEU A 218 11.39 -12.73 24.60
CA LEU A 218 12.38 -12.59 23.53
C LEU A 218 11.82 -13.04 22.18
N GLY A 219 11.11 -14.17 22.15
CA GLY A 219 10.43 -14.67 20.95
C GLY A 219 9.40 -13.69 20.41
N PHE A 220 8.56 -13.13 21.28
CA PHE A 220 7.56 -12.12 20.93
C PHE A 220 8.18 -10.83 20.40
N LEU A 221 9.21 -10.29 21.07
CA LEU A 221 9.91 -9.08 20.62
C LEU A 221 10.64 -9.30 19.30
N SER A 222 11.27 -10.47 19.14
CA SER A 222 11.91 -10.87 17.88
C SER A 222 10.91 -10.95 16.74
N MET A 223 9.73 -11.55 16.98
CA MET A 223 8.63 -11.62 16.01
C MET A 223 8.20 -10.23 15.53
N ILE A 224 7.99 -9.28 16.45
CA ILE A 224 7.63 -7.89 16.13
C ILE A 224 8.74 -7.23 15.32
N LEU A 225 9.98 -7.30 15.79
CA LEU A 225 11.12 -6.65 15.14
C LEU A 225 11.34 -7.17 13.72
N LEU A 226 11.36 -8.49 13.55
CA LEU A 226 11.55 -9.15 12.26
C LEU A 226 10.40 -8.86 11.29
N SER A 227 9.17 -8.79 11.78
CA SER A 227 8.01 -8.37 10.98
C SER A 227 8.17 -6.95 10.46
N ILE A 228 8.54 -5.99 11.32
CA ILE A 228 8.74 -4.58 10.93
C ILE A 228 9.88 -4.45 9.91
N ILE A 229 11.00 -5.14 10.13
CA ILE A 229 12.13 -5.15 9.19
C ILE A 229 11.69 -5.71 7.83
N SER A 230 10.94 -6.82 7.84
CA SER A 230 10.44 -7.45 6.61
C SER A 230 9.50 -6.52 5.84
N TYR A 231 8.47 -5.97 6.51
CA TYR A 231 7.54 -5.00 5.91
C TYR A 231 8.23 -3.76 5.37
N THR A 232 9.27 -3.26 6.03
CA THR A 232 10.09 -2.13 5.55
C THR A 232 10.73 -2.44 4.20
N LEU A 233 11.27 -3.66 4.02
CA LEU A 233 11.96 -4.06 2.79
C LEU A 233 11.01 -4.38 1.63
N ILE A 234 9.79 -4.82 1.94
CA ILE A 234 8.78 -5.21 0.94
C ILE A 234 7.61 -4.20 0.88
N PHE A 235 7.86 -2.93 1.22
CA PHE A 235 6.84 -1.90 1.29
C PHE A 235 6.28 -1.50 -0.08
N PHE A 236 7.15 -1.22 -1.05
CA PHE A 236 6.76 -0.67 -2.35
C PHE A 236 6.22 -1.62 -3.44
N PRO A 237 6.46 -2.94 -3.44
CA PRO A 237 5.99 -3.82 -4.52
C PRO A 237 4.49 -3.72 -4.84
N LEU A 238 3.64 -3.63 -3.81
CA LEU A 238 2.18 -3.57 -3.99
C LEU A 238 1.71 -2.26 -4.63
N PRO A 239 2.01 -1.06 -4.07
CA PRO A 239 1.60 0.19 -4.70
C PRO A 239 2.22 0.37 -6.08
N LEU A 240 3.46 -0.09 -6.28
CA LEU A 240 4.13 -0.01 -7.58
C LEU A 240 3.44 -0.88 -8.64
N LEU A 241 3.05 -2.11 -8.31
CA LEU A 241 2.30 -2.96 -9.24
C LEU A 241 0.92 -2.38 -9.52
N ALA A 242 0.22 -1.91 -8.49
CA ALA A 242 -1.12 -1.34 -8.63
C ALA A 242 -1.13 -0.11 -9.54
N ASP A 243 -0.15 0.77 -9.39
CA ASP A 243 -0.08 2.04 -10.10
C ASP A 243 0.53 1.96 -11.50
N ARG A 244 1.61 1.17 -11.66
CA ARG A 244 2.37 1.11 -12.92
C ARG A 244 2.04 -0.12 -13.77
N LYS A 245 1.11 -0.97 -13.30
CA LYS A 245 0.69 -2.23 -13.95
C LYS A 245 1.88 -3.13 -14.36
N LEU A 246 2.96 -3.10 -13.57
CA LEU A 246 4.18 -3.87 -13.82
C LEU A 246 3.97 -5.38 -13.59
N GLY A 247 4.85 -6.20 -14.15
CA GLY A 247 4.93 -7.61 -13.80
C GLY A 247 5.32 -7.82 -12.32
N PHE A 248 4.93 -8.96 -11.74
CA PHE A 248 5.26 -9.32 -10.34
C PHE A 248 6.76 -9.16 -10.03
N GLY A 249 7.63 -9.74 -10.86
CA GLY A 249 9.08 -9.70 -10.64
C GLY A 249 9.68 -8.31 -10.75
N GLU A 250 9.13 -7.49 -11.64
CA GLU A 250 9.55 -6.10 -11.86
C GLU A 250 9.19 -5.22 -10.67
N ALA A 251 7.92 -5.29 -10.24
CA ALA A 251 7.43 -4.54 -9.09
C ALA A 251 8.16 -4.95 -7.80
N PHE A 252 8.35 -6.26 -7.58
CA PHE A 252 9.05 -6.75 -6.39
C PHE A 252 10.53 -6.39 -6.41
N GLY A 253 11.21 -6.59 -7.54
CA GLY A 253 12.65 -6.30 -7.67
C GLY A 253 12.97 -4.82 -7.52
N LEU A 254 12.24 -3.95 -8.22
CA LEU A 254 12.44 -2.50 -8.12
C LEU A 254 12.00 -1.98 -6.74
N GLY A 255 10.82 -2.40 -6.26
CA GLY A 255 10.31 -2.01 -4.94
C GLY A 255 11.26 -2.38 -3.81
N PHE A 256 11.83 -3.58 -3.83
CA PHE A 256 12.84 -4.03 -2.86
C PHE A 256 14.13 -3.23 -2.94
N GLN A 257 14.64 -2.94 -4.15
CA GLN A 257 15.87 -2.16 -4.32
C GLN A 257 15.72 -0.74 -3.76
N VAL A 258 14.60 -0.09 -4.05
CA VAL A 258 14.29 1.25 -3.53
C VAL A 258 14.10 1.22 -2.02
N SER A 259 13.38 0.21 -1.49
CA SER A 259 13.18 0.03 -0.06
C SER A 259 14.50 -0.19 0.69
N LYS A 260 15.40 -1.00 0.14
CA LYS A 260 16.73 -1.26 0.72
C LYS A 260 17.57 0.01 0.82
N ARG A 261 17.54 0.88 -0.19
CA ARG A 261 18.26 2.16 -0.18
C ARG A 261 17.67 3.15 0.81
N ASN A 262 16.35 3.11 0.99
CA ASN A 262 15.59 3.98 1.89
C ASN A 262 15.16 3.28 3.18
N PHE A 263 15.93 2.29 3.65
CA PHE A 263 15.53 1.44 4.77
C PHE A 263 15.19 2.25 6.03
N PHE A 264 16.09 3.12 6.49
CA PHE A 264 15.87 3.89 7.72
C PHE A 264 14.70 4.89 7.62
N PRO A 265 14.55 5.68 6.54
CA PRO A 265 13.37 6.50 6.34
C PRO A 265 12.05 5.72 6.38
N ILE A 266 11.95 4.60 5.66
CA ILE A 266 10.73 3.78 5.62
C ILE A 266 10.48 3.12 6.98
N PHE A 267 11.54 2.63 7.64
CA PHE A 267 11.47 2.09 9.00
C PHE A 267 10.89 3.12 9.97
N LYS A 268 11.39 4.37 9.94
CA LYS A 268 10.87 5.47 10.75
C LYS A 268 9.39 5.75 10.45
N LEU A 269 9.01 5.77 9.17
CA LEU A 269 7.62 5.97 8.74
C LEU A 269 6.70 4.88 9.30
N ILE A 270 7.10 3.61 9.18
CA ILE A 270 6.33 2.46 9.67
C ILE A 270 6.24 2.46 11.20
N ILE A 271 7.31 2.82 11.92
CA ILE A 271 7.28 2.92 13.39
C ILE A 271 6.31 4.01 13.84
N ILE A 272 6.40 5.23 13.28
CA ILE A 272 5.49 6.31 13.64
C ILE A 272 4.04 5.95 13.30
N GLY A 273 3.81 5.40 12.10
CA GLY A 273 2.50 4.94 11.67
C GLY A 273 1.90 3.86 12.56
N SER A 274 2.69 2.83 12.89
CA SER A 274 2.22 1.71 13.73
C SER A 274 1.91 2.15 15.16
N LEU A 275 2.64 3.11 15.72
CA LEU A 275 2.30 3.71 17.03
C LEU A 275 0.95 4.44 16.99
N VAL A 276 0.68 5.22 15.94
CA VAL A 276 -0.63 5.89 15.77
C VAL A 276 -1.75 4.85 15.61
N MET A 277 -1.52 3.79 14.84
CA MET A 277 -2.46 2.69 14.68
C MET A 277 -2.71 1.94 16.01
N ALA A 278 -1.68 1.75 16.84
CA ALA A 278 -1.80 1.12 18.15
C ALA A 278 -2.60 1.98 19.14
N VAL A 279 -2.36 3.30 19.19
CA VAL A 279 -3.17 4.23 20.00
C VAL A 279 -4.64 4.24 19.52
N SER A 280 -4.85 4.11 18.21
CA SER A 280 -6.18 4.09 17.60
C SER A 280 -7.00 2.84 17.92
N LEU A 281 -6.37 1.77 18.42
CA LEU A 281 -7.05 0.58 18.91
C LEU A 281 -7.67 0.76 20.31
N ILE A 282 -7.14 1.68 21.13
CA ILE A 282 -7.60 1.93 22.52
C ILE A 282 -9.11 2.19 22.62
N PRO A 283 -9.73 3.06 21.77
CA PRO A 283 -11.19 3.27 21.78
C PRO A 283 -11.94 2.13 21.05
N CYS A 284 -11.66 0.87 21.41
CA CYS A 284 -12.24 -0.34 20.82
C CYS A 284 -12.10 -0.40 19.27
N GLY A 285 -10.99 0.10 18.74
CA GLY A 285 -10.73 0.14 17.30
C GLY A 285 -11.46 1.23 16.52
N LEU A 286 -12.33 2.05 17.15
CA LEU A 286 -13.02 3.14 16.45
C LEU A 286 -12.05 4.19 15.88
N GLY A 287 -10.88 4.36 16.49
CA GLY A 287 -9.84 5.24 15.98
C GLY A 287 -9.29 4.79 14.62
N LEU A 288 -9.37 3.49 14.30
CA LEU A 288 -8.87 2.94 13.02
C LEU A 288 -9.66 3.46 11.82
N ILE A 289 -10.92 3.86 12.02
CA ILE A 289 -11.76 4.47 10.96
C ILE A 289 -11.11 5.73 10.41
N PHE A 290 -10.35 6.46 11.24
CA PHE A 290 -9.63 7.68 10.85
C PHE A 290 -8.15 7.40 10.59
N ALA A 291 -7.48 6.66 11.48
CA ALA A 291 -6.05 6.41 11.39
C ALA A 291 -5.66 5.51 10.22
N GLY A 292 -6.50 4.53 9.86
CA GLY A 292 -6.28 3.65 8.72
C GLY A 292 -6.17 4.41 7.39
N PRO A 293 -7.22 5.12 6.93
CA PRO A 293 -7.17 5.86 5.67
C PRO A 293 -6.11 6.98 5.70
N TRP A 294 -5.91 7.63 6.84
CA TRP A 294 -4.83 8.58 7.02
C TRP A 294 -3.45 7.96 6.78
N PHE A 295 -3.18 6.79 7.38
CA PHE A 295 -1.88 6.16 7.23
C PHE A 295 -1.64 5.67 5.79
N TYR A 296 -2.66 5.13 5.12
CA TYR A 296 -2.57 4.83 3.69
C TYR A 296 -2.32 6.08 2.84
N ALA A 297 -2.88 7.25 3.20
CA ALA A 297 -2.56 8.51 2.53
C ALA A 297 -1.09 8.91 2.70
N VAL A 298 -0.53 8.75 3.90
CA VAL A 298 0.91 8.94 4.16
C VAL A 298 1.76 7.97 3.34
N MET A 299 1.37 6.70 3.27
CA MET A 299 2.07 5.69 2.48
C MET A 299 2.03 5.99 0.98
N ALA A 300 0.91 6.51 0.46
CA ALA A 300 0.79 6.91 -0.94
C ALA A 300 1.68 8.12 -1.29
N GLN A 301 1.82 9.09 -0.37
CA GLN A 301 2.76 10.20 -0.55
C GLN A 301 4.22 9.72 -0.53
N ALA A 302 4.56 8.77 0.36
CA ALA A 302 5.87 8.14 0.35
C ALA A 302 6.15 7.39 -0.96
N TYR A 303 5.13 6.76 -1.56
CA TYR A 303 5.22 6.15 -2.87
C TYR A 303 5.45 7.19 -3.98
N GLU A 304 4.67 8.28 -4.02
CA GLU A 304 4.83 9.35 -5.01
C GLU A 304 6.24 9.97 -4.99
N GLN A 305 6.77 10.28 -3.79
CA GLN A 305 8.13 10.81 -3.67
C GLN A 305 9.18 9.89 -4.32
N MET A 306 8.98 8.57 -4.25
CA MET A 306 9.96 7.59 -4.70
C MET A 306 9.77 7.14 -6.15
N PHE A 307 8.56 7.25 -6.70
CA PHE A 307 8.20 6.66 -8.01
C PHE A 307 7.52 7.62 -8.99
N SER A 308 7.31 8.89 -8.64
CA SER A 308 6.81 9.89 -9.58
C SER A 308 7.89 10.27 -10.61
N PRO A 309 7.57 10.36 -11.93
CA PRO A 309 8.49 10.84 -12.97
C PRO A 309 8.68 12.36 -12.94
N SER A 310 7.68 13.13 -12.48
CA SER A 310 7.72 14.61 -12.44
C SER A 310 8.85 15.13 -11.55
N SER A 311 9.19 14.40 -10.49
CA SER A 311 10.33 14.71 -9.63
C SER A 311 11.69 14.37 -10.25
N VAL A 312 11.74 13.60 -11.36
CA VAL A 312 12.97 13.28 -12.08
C VAL A 312 13.37 14.44 -13.00
N ALA A 313 12.40 15.11 -13.63
CA ALA A 313 12.64 16.28 -14.47
C ALA A 313 13.10 17.52 -13.67
N LEU A 314 12.55 17.72 -12.46
CA LEU A 314 12.91 18.86 -11.61
C LEU A 314 14.33 18.79 -11.03
N GLN A 315 14.98 17.62 -11.01
CA GLN A 315 16.36 17.48 -10.53
C GLN A 315 17.40 17.48 -11.65
N SER A 316 16.99 17.38 -12.92
CA SER A 316 17.90 17.60 -14.06
C SER A 316 18.09 19.08 -14.39
N GLU A 317 17.32 19.98 -13.76
CA GLU A 317 17.37 21.43 -13.96
C GLU A 317 17.99 22.20 -12.77
N GLU A 318 18.43 21.51 -11.71
CA GLU A 318 19.26 22.07 -10.61
C GLU A 318 20.72 21.59 -10.70
#